data_AF-M1WEY5-F1
#
_entry.id   AF-M1WEY5-F1
#
_cell.length_a   1.000
_cell.length_b   1.000
_cell.length_c   1.000
_cell.angle_alpha   90.00
_cell.angle_beta   90.00
_cell.angle_gamma   90.00
#
_symmetry.space_group_name_H-M   'P 1'
#
loop_
_entity.id
_entity.type
_entity.pdbx_description
1 polymer ?
#
loop_
_entity_poly.entity_id
_entity_poly.type
_entity_poly.pdbx_seq_one_letter_code
_entity_poly.pdbx_strand_id
1 'polypeptide(L)'
;MLSPASLLSVAALLGAARAEAVFYDGIPTVGVLYDDNLSKHYCTASVVDSKQGNIIITAAHCLSTDGTEINFAPGYNNGATPYGTYPVLATYINPKWNSKYDETVDFAFMMLGKGMFNGTMVNVQEATGGGNRLVINAGYEQNVEIVGYAYGEQRARHCSSMTYEAKRGQMGIECGPLQSGTSGAPWIANYNPTTRRGDVIGDIGGWHTGGCDDYETFSPKFSQATKTLYNRAVRGGSGDDVEGGAPENCGAAFNKKIGKTRVGFPKVLGLPKVIKGI
;
A
#
# COMPACT_ATOMS: atom_id res chain seq x y z
N MET A 1 49.81 -37.96 -29.44
CA MET A 1 48.50 -38.11 -28.79
C MET A 1 48.39 -37.00 -27.73
N LEU A 2 47.72 -35.89 -28.07
CA LEU A 2 47.51 -34.76 -27.17
C LEU A 2 46.10 -34.89 -26.56
N SER A 3 46.03 -34.89 -25.23
CA SER A 3 44.78 -34.99 -24.46
C SER A 3 43.92 -33.74 -24.66
N PRO A 4 42.58 -33.85 -24.75
CA PRO A 4 41.73 -32.69 -24.94
C PRO A 4 41.66 -31.86 -23.65
N ALA A 5 41.89 -30.55 -23.80
CA ALA A 5 41.71 -29.57 -22.75
C ALA A 5 40.25 -29.58 -22.27
N SER A 6 40.06 -29.75 -20.96
CA SER A 6 38.77 -29.59 -20.30
C SER A 6 38.36 -28.12 -20.36
N LEU A 7 37.36 -27.80 -21.18
CA LEU A 7 36.62 -26.55 -21.10
C LEU A 7 35.77 -26.57 -19.83
N LEU A 8 36.25 -25.93 -18.75
CA LEU A 8 35.38 -25.56 -17.64
C LEU A 8 34.38 -24.52 -18.15
N SER A 9 33.13 -24.93 -18.34
CA SER A 9 32.02 -23.99 -18.49
C SER A 9 31.77 -23.29 -17.18
N VAL A 10 32.12 -22.00 -17.10
CA VAL A 10 31.68 -21.12 -16.02
C VAL A 10 30.24 -20.74 -16.35
N ALA A 11 29.28 -21.53 -15.86
CA ALA A 11 27.89 -21.10 -15.81
C ALA A 11 27.79 -20.00 -14.74
N ALA A 12 27.74 -18.74 -15.16
CA ALA A 12 27.38 -17.64 -14.30
C ALA A 12 25.92 -17.86 -13.83
N LEU A 13 25.75 -18.14 -12.54
CA LEU A 13 24.45 -18.04 -11.86
C LEU A 13 24.07 -16.55 -11.83
N LEU A 14 23.48 -16.06 -12.91
CA LEU A 14 22.72 -14.81 -12.87
C LEU A 14 21.46 -15.12 -12.05
N GLY A 15 21.52 -14.85 -10.74
CA GLY A 15 20.28 -14.71 -9.97
C GLY A 15 19.41 -13.67 -10.66
N ALA A 16 18.12 -13.95 -10.85
CA ALA A 16 17.21 -12.98 -11.43
C ALA A 16 17.28 -11.69 -10.60
N ALA A 17 17.66 -10.57 -11.24
CA ALA A 17 17.64 -9.28 -10.57
C ALA A 17 16.19 -8.99 -10.14
N ARG A 18 16.00 -8.55 -8.90
CA ARG A 18 14.69 -8.13 -8.39
C ARG A 18 14.18 -6.96 -9.21
N ALA A 19 12.86 -6.87 -9.40
CA ALA A 19 12.28 -5.74 -10.10
C ALA A 19 12.48 -4.46 -9.28
N GLU A 20 12.94 -3.40 -9.95
CA GLU A 20 13.30 -2.14 -9.31
C GLU A 20 12.14 -1.15 -9.38
N ALA A 21 11.77 -0.58 -8.23
CA ALA A 21 10.78 0.47 -8.11
C ALA A 21 11.41 1.81 -8.50
N VAL A 22 10.82 2.48 -9.49
CA VAL A 22 11.32 3.75 -10.02
C VAL A 22 10.41 4.91 -9.62
N PHE A 23 10.97 6.13 -9.55
CA PHE A 23 10.13 7.30 -9.36
C PHE A 23 9.16 7.48 -10.52
N TYR A 24 7.94 7.89 -10.19
CA TYR A 24 6.82 7.98 -11.10
C TYR A 24 6.00 9.24 -10.82
N ASP A 25 5.28 9.72 -11.83
CA ASP A 25 4.46 10.95 -11.72
C ASP A 25 3.07 10.69 -11.12
N GLY A 26 2.78 9.43 -10.78
CA GLY A 26 1.50 8.99 -10.21
C GLY A 26 0.44 8.66 -11.27
N ILE A 27 -0.69 8.12 -10.82
CA ILE A 27 -1.88 7.90 -11.64
C ILE A 27 -3.10 8.52 -10.96
N PRO A 28 -4.18 8.87 -11.71
CA PRO A 28 -5.32 9.58 -11.12
C PRO A 28 -6.00 8.81 -9.99
N THR A 29 -6.07 7.48 -10.10
CA THR A 29 -6.80 6.63 -9.14
C THR A 29 -5.99 6.26 -7.91
N VAL A 30 -4.75 6.76 -7.75
CA VAL A 30 -3.89 6.46 -6.60
C VAL A 30 -3.40 7.75 -5.98
N GLY A 31 -3.43 7.83 -4.67
CA GLY A 31 -3.09 9.06 -3.96
C GLY A 31 -2.60 8.81 -2.55
N VAL A 32 -2.25 9.91 -1.91
CA VAL A 32 -1.73 9.92 -0.54
C VAL A 32 -2.85 10.12 0.48
N LEU A 33 -2.70 9.48 1.63
CA LEU A 33 -3.49 9.73 2.84
C LEU A 33 -2.68 10.60 3.81
N TYR A 34 -3.31 11.64 4.33
CA TYR A 34 -2.68 12.61 5.21
C TYR A 34 -3.71 13.25 6.12
N ASP A 35 -3.27 13.74 7.28
CA ASP A 35 -4.15 14.48 8.20
C ASP A 35 -4.12 15.97 7.81
N ASP A 36 -3.55 16.85 8.65
CA ASP A 36 -3.47 18.29 8.38
C ASP A 36 -2.30 18.69 7.46
N ASN A 37 -1.26 17.86 7.38
CA ASN A 37 -0.03 18.20 6.65
C ASN A 37 0.20 17.26 5.47
N LEU A 38 -0.15 17.73 4.27
CA LEU A 38 0.01 17.01 3.01
C LEU A 38 1.45 16.53 2.75
N SER A 39 2.48 17.30 3.15
CA SER A 39 3.87 16.88 2.94
C SER A 39 4.32 15.76 3.88
N LYS A 40 3.52 15.46 4.92
CA LYS A 40 3.72 14.37 5.89
C LYS A 40 2.68 13.26 5.72
N HIS A 41 2.22 13.05 4.49
CA HIS A 41 1.41 11.89 4.17
C HIS A 41 2.10 10.59 4.60
N TYR A 42 1.28 9.59 4.94
CA TYR A 42 1.76 8.40 5.65
C TYR A 42 1.24 7.08 5.12
N CYS A 43 0.28 7.10 4.19
CA CYS A 43 -0.21 5.92 3.52
C CYS A 43 -0.62 6.25 2.07
N THR A 44 -0.84 5.20 1.29
CA THR A 44 -1.39 5.25 -0.05
C THR A 44 -2.82 4.68 -0.06
N ALA A 45 -3.66 5.16 -0.96
CA ALA A 45 -4.97 4.59 -1.23
C ALA A 45 -5.30 4.60 -2.72
N SER A 46 -6.29 3.79 -3.11
CA SER A 46 -6.80 3.75 -4.47
C SER A 46 -8.30 3.99 -4.57
N VAL A 47 -8.71 4.80 -5.55
CA VAL A 47 -10.10 4.96 -5.96
C VAL A 47 -10.60 3.68 -6.60
N VAL A 48 -11.65 3.09 -6.02
CA VAL A 48 -12.33 1.92 -6.57
C VAL A 48 -13.68 2.33 -7.13
N ASP A 49 -14.06 1.73 -8.24
CA ASP A 49 -15.32 2.01 -8.90
C ASP A 49 -16.49 1.77 -7.95
N SER A 50 -17.41 2.72 -7.89
CA SER A 50 -18.54 2.74 -6.97
C SER A 50 -19.68 3.58 -7.56
N LYS A 51 -20.92 3.20 -7.27
CA LYS A 51 -22.11 3.88 -7.82
C LYS A 51 -22.14 5.37 -7.49
N GLN A 52 -21.70 5.75 -6.30
CA GLN A 52 -21.65 7.15 -5.84
C GLN A 52 -20.34 7.84 -6.22
N GLY A 53 -19.33 7.10 -6.68
CA GLY A 53 -18.07 7.66 -7.17
C GLY A 53 -17.12 8.15 -6.07
N ASN A 54 -17.25 7.67 -4.84
CA ASN A 54 -16.62 8.25 -3.66
C ASN A 54 -15.99 7.21 -2.70
N ILE A 55 -15.65 6.01 -3.18
CA ILE A 55 -15.03 4.97 -2.36
C ILE A 55 -13.56 4.81 -2.72
N ILE A 56 -12.70 4.74 -1.70
CA ILE A 56 -11.31 4.32 -1.82
C ILE A 56 -11.04 3.06 -0.99
N ILE A 57 -10.01 2.32 -1.38
CA ILE A 57 -9.44 1.21 -0.62
C ILE A 57 -8.01 1.55 -0.17
N THR A 58 -7.64 1.11 1.02
CA THR A 58 -6.30 1.22 1.61
C THR A 58 -6.09 0.08 2.59
N ALA A 59 -4.89 -0.04 3.18
CA ALA A 59 -4.61 -1.02 4.21
C ALA A 59 -5.32 -0.65 5.52
N ALA A 60 -5.77 -1.65 6.27
CA ALA A 60 -6.45 -1.42 7.55
C ALA A 60 -5.51 -0.82 8.60
N HIS A 61 -4.22 -1.14 8.55
CA HIS A 61 -3.22 -0.57 9.46
C HIS A 61 -2.91 0.92 9.24
N CYS A 62 -3.39 1.51 8.15
CA CYS A 62 -3.31 2.96 7.94
C CYS A 62 -4.27 3.76 8.84
N LEU A 63 -5.20 3.07 9.52
CA LEU A 63 -6.22 3.67 10.37
C LEU A 63 -5.84 3.57 11.85
N SER A 64 -6.11 4.64 12.59
CA SER A 64 -5.92 4.69 14.04
C SER A 64 -7.13 5.19 14.85
N THR A 65 -8.17 5.67 14.17
CA THR A 65 -9.42 6.25 14.73
C THR A 65 -10.58 6.01 13.75
N ASP A 66 -11.70 6.73 13.87
CA ASP A 66 -12.78 6.73 12.88
C ASP A 66 -12.37 7.24 11.47
N GLY A 67 -11.19 7.87 11.35
CA GLY A 67 -10.58 8.34 10.12
C GLY A 67 -11.11 9.69 9.61
N THR A 68 -11.93 10.41 10.37
CA THR A 68 -12.50 11.70 9.96
C THR A 68 -11.49 12.86 9.91
N GLU A 69 -10.31 12.67 10.49
CA GLU A 69 -9.13 13.54 10.37
C GLU A 69 -8.41 13.39 9.02
N ILE A 70 -8.70 12.31 8.28
CA ILE A 70 -7.93 11.90 7.11
C ILE A 70 -8.46 12.58 5.85
N ASN A 71 -7.51 13.03 5.02
CA ASN A 71 -7.73 13.53 3.68
C ASN A 71 -7.06 12.62 2.65
N PHE A 72 -7.68 12.52 1.47
CA PHE A 72 -7.15 11.81 0.32
C PHE A 72 -6.83 12.79 -0.82
N ALA A 73 -5.62 12.71 -1.36
CA ALA A 73 -5.18 13.49 -2.53
C ALA A 73 -4.78 12.56 -3.70
N PRO A 74 -5.70 12.26 -4.63
CA PRO A 74 -5.42 11.46 -5.81
C PRO A 74 -4.41 12.14 -6.74
N GLY A 75 -3.54 11.33 -7.35
CA GLY A 75 -2.51 11.77 -8.29
C GLY A 75 -1.51 12.77 -7.71
N TYR A 76 -1.30 12.75 -6.40
CA TYR A 76 -0.33 13.61 -5.72
C TYR A 76 1.03 13.57 -6.41
N ASN A 77 1.62 14.74 -6.67
CA ASN A 77 2.94 14.83 -7.29
C ASN A 77 3.62 16.15 -6.94
N ASN A 78 4.77 16.08 -6.27
CA ASN A 78 5.62 17.19 -5.86
C ASN A 78 4.85 18.31 -5.12
N GLY A 79 4.00 17.93 -4.16
CA GLY A 79 3.19 18.88 -3.39
C GLY A 79 1.90 19.31 -4.07
N ALA A 80 1.68 18.96 -5.35
CA ALA A 80 0.46 19.28 -6.07
C ALA A 80 -0.62 18.21 -5.86
N THR A 81 -1.88 18.66 -5.79
CA THR A 81 -3.09 17.82 -5.73
C THR A 81 -3.92 18.01 -7.01
N PRO A 82 -3.47 17.49 -8.17
CA PRO A 82 -4.05 17.83 -9.47
C PRO A 82 -5.52 17.41 -9.61
N TYR A 83 -5.98 16.44 -8.81
CA TYR A 83 -7.36 15.98 -8.79
C TYR A 83 -8.14 16.44 -7.56
N GLY A 84 -7.61 17.40 -6.81
CA GLY A 84 -8.20 17.94 -5.59
C GLY A 84 -7.86 17.14 -4.33
N THR A 85 -8.51 17.53 -3.23
CA THR A 85 -8.43 16.89 -1.91
C THR A 85 -9.84 16.50 -1.47
N TYR A 86 -9.98 15.32 -0.88
CA TYR A 86 -11.25 14.76 -0.45
C TYR A 86 -11.19 14.35 1.02
N PRO A 87 -12.02 14.93 1.90
CA PRO A 87 -12.07 14.50 3.29
C PRO A 87 -12.73 13.12 3.41
N VAL A 88 -12.25 12.29 4.33
CA VAL A 88 -12.90 11.03 4.70
C VAL A 88 -14.11 11.33 5.58
N LEU A 89 -15.24 10.71 5.27
CA LEU A 89 -16.50 10.85 6.02
C LEU A 89 -16.83 9.63 6.88
N ALA A 90 -16.35 8.45 6.48
CA ALA A 90 -16.55 7.21 7.20
C ALA A 90 -15.51 6.17 6.76
N THR A 91 -15.06 5.38 7.71
CA THR A 91 -14.21 4.21 7.49
C THR A 91 -15.02 2.92 7.68
N TYR A 92 -14.64 1.88 6.93
CA TYR A 92 -15.26 0.57 7.00
C TYR A 92 -14.16 -0.47 7.09
N ILE A 93 -14.14 -1.21 8.20
CA ILE A 93 -13.07 -2.14 8.54
C ILE A 93 -13.59 -3.53 8.88
N ASN A 94 -12.76 -4.54 8.69
CA ASN A 94 -13.14 -5.90 9.09
C ASN A 94 -13.04 -6.04 10.62
N PRO A 95 -14.05 -6.57 11.33
CA PRO A 95 -13.98 -6.75 12.78
C PRO A 95 -12.80 -7.62 13.27
N LYS A 96 -12.30 -8.54 12.43
CA LYS A 96 -11.11 -9.34 12.77
C LYS A 96 -9.82 -8.51 12.80
N TRP A 97 -9.77 -7.44 12.02
CA TRP A 97 -8.69 -6.47 12.12
C TRP A 97 -8.75 -5.75 13.47
N ASN A 98 -9.88 -5.08 13.78
CA ASN A 98 -10.04 -4.33 15.03
C ASN A 98 -9.82 -5.16 16.29
N SER A 99 -10.24 -6.43 16.30
CA SER A 99 -10.16 -7.26 17.50
C SER A 99 -8.84 -8.02 17.67
N LYS A 100 -8.11 -8.31 16.59
CA LYS A 100 -6.98 -9.26 16.62
C LYS A 100 -5.80 -8.90 15.70
N TYR A 101 -5.87 -7.80 14.96
CA TYR A 101 -4.91 -7.46 13.91
C TYR A 101 -4.70 -8.62 12.93
N ASP A 102 -5.80 -9.25 12.51
CA ASP A 102 -5.76 -10.36 11.55
C ASP A 102 -5.29 -9.83 10.18
N GLU A 103 -4.02 -10.05 9.89
CA GLU A 103 -3.34 -9.72 8.64
C GLU A 103 -4.02 -10.28 7.37
N THR A 104 -4.87 -11.30 7.48
CA THR A 104 -5.62 -11.79 6.30
C THR A 104 -6.74 -10.84 5.86
N VAL A 105 -7.01 -9.80 6.66
CA VAL A 105 -8.00 -8.76 6.39
C VAL A 105 -7.45 -7.36 6.62
N ASP A 106 -6.15 -7.16 6.35
CA ASP A 106 -5.49 -5.85 6.39
C ASP A 106 -5.87 -4.96 5.19
N PHE A 107 -7.16 -4.67 5.06
CA PHE A 107 -7.72 -3.74 4.10
C PHE A 107 -8.91 -3.00 4.72
N ALA A 108 -9.13 -1.78 4.29
CA ALA A 108 -10.25 -0.94 4.70
C ALA A 108 -10.79 -0.16 3.51
N PHE A 109 -12.07 0.18 3.57
CA PHE A 109 -12.69 1.10 2.64
C PHE A 109 -12.98 2.41 3.34
N MET A 110 -12.83 3.53 2.63
CA MET A 110 -13.23 4.85 3.12
C MET A 110 -14.23 5.46 2.16
N MET A 111 -15.26 6.07 2.72
CA MET A 111 -16.20 6.91 1.97
C MET A 111 -15.72 8.35 2.05
N LEU A 112 -15.55 8.96 0.89
CA LEU A 112 -15.09 10.34 0.75
C LEU A 112 -16.24 11.32 0.64
N GLY A 113 -16.01 12.52 1.14
CA GLY A 113 -16.77 13.71 0.81
C GLY A 113 -16.40 14.24 -0.57
N LYS A 114 -17.05 15.33 -0.97
CA LYS A 114 -16.71 16.02 -2.21
C LYS A 114 -15.42 16.83 -2.05
N GLY A 115 -14.67 16.95 -3.14
CA GLY A 115 -13.47 17.77 -3.24
C GLY A 115 -13.61 18.83 -4.33
N MET A 116 -12.83 19.91 -4.23
CA MET A 116 -12.77 20.95 -5.25
C MET A 116 -11.92 20.47 -6.44
N PHE A 117 -12.51 20.44 -7.63
CA PHE A 117 -11.81 20.13 -8.88
C PHE A 117 -12.36 21.04 -9.99
N ASN A 118 -11.46 21.73 -10.71
CA ASN A 118 -11.82 22.69 -11.75
C ASN A 118 -12.91 23.69 -11.33
N GLY A 119 -12.84 24.18 -10.08
CA GLY A 119 -13.78 25.16 -9.53
C GLY A 119 -15.15 24.62 -9.10
N THR A 120 -15.37 23.30 -9.12
CA THR A 120 -16.62 22.67 -8.70
C THR A 120 -16.38 21.60 -7.63
N MET A 121 -17.33 21.45 -6.70
CA MET A 121 -17.32 20.36 -5.72
C MET A 121 -17.86 19.07 -6.35
N VAL A 122 -16.97 18.10 -6.56
CA VAL A 122 -17.26 16.83 -7.26
C VAL A 122 -16.90 15.63 -6.41
N ASN A 123 -17.39 14.45 -6.79
CA ASN A 123 -16.92 13.19 -6.20
C ASN A 123 -15.59 12.79 -6.85
N VAL A 124 -14.77 12.01 -6.14
CA VAL A 124 -13.40 11.69 -6.59
C VAL A 124 -13.37 11.02 -7.96
N GLN A 125 -14.31 10.12 -8.27
CA GLN A 125 -14.34 9.45 -9.58
C GLN A 125 -14.63 10.40 -10.74
N GLU A 126 -15.28 11.55 -10.49
CA GLU A 126 -15.46 12.57 -11.53
C GLU A 126 -14.12 13.25 -11.84
N ALA A 127 -13.33 13.58 -10.82
CA ALA A 127 -12.01 14.18 -11.00
C ALA A 127 -10.99 13.20 -11.62
N THR A 128 -10.98 11.94 -11.19
CA THR A 128 -10.06 10.91 -11.70
C THR A 128 -10.52 10.27 -13.02
N GLY A 129 -11.72 10.66 -13.49
CA GLY A 129 -12.39 10.14 -14.68
C GLY A 129 -12.93 8.70 -14.54
N GLY A 130 -12.92 8.14 -13.33
CA GLY A 130 -13.37 6.79 -12.99
C GLY A 130 -12.56 6.16 -11.86
N GLY A 131 -13.03 5.02 -11.35
CA GLY A 131 -12.31 4.19 -10.36
C GLY A 131 -11.73 2.92 -10.96
N ASN A 132 -10.81 2.28 -10.24
CA ASN A 132 -10.34 0.94 -10.59
C ASN A 132 -11.42 -0.11 -10.28
N ARG A 133 -11.48 -1.19 -11.05
CA ARG A 133 -12.41 -2.28 -10.76
C ARG A 133 -11.88 -3.10 -9.58
N LEU A 134 -12.70 -3.32 -8.56
CA LEU A 134 -12.35 -4.22 -7.46
C LEU A 134 -12.57 -5.68 -7.89
N VAL A 135 -11.54 -6.52 -7.72
CA VAL A 135 -11.60 -7.94 -8.03
C VAL A 135 -11.32 -8.78 -6.80
N ILE A 136 -12.18 -9.75 -6.55
CA ILE A 136 -12.01 -10.75 -5.49
C ILE A 136 -11.60 -12.09 -6.10
N ASN A 137 -10.91 -12.90 -5.31
CA ASN A 137 -10.46 -14.25 -5.65
C ASN A 137 -9.60 -14.29 -6.93
N ALA A 138 -8.77 -13.27 -7.17
CA ALA A 138 -7.77 -13.33 -8.23
C ALA A 138 -6.81 -14.54 -8.02
N GLY A 139 -6.24 -15.02 -9.14
CA GLY A 139 -5.14 -15.99 -9.09
C GLY A 139 -3.92 -15.40 -8.37
N TYR A 140 -3.04 -16.25 -7.85
CA TYR A 140 -1.84 -15.78 -7.15
C TYR A 140 -0.73 -15.30 -8.10
N GLU A 141 -0.73 -15.77 -9.34
CA GLU A 141 0.25 -15.40 -10.36
C GLU A 141 -0.38 -14.38 -11.30
N GLN A 142 -0.11 -13.10 -11.06
CA GLN A 142 -0.63 -11.97 -11.84
C GLN A 142 0.51 -10.99 -12.08
N ASN A 143 0.63 -10.45 -13.30
CA ASN A 143 1.43 -9.25 -13.51
C ASN A 143 0.65 -8.06 -12.96
N VAL A 144 1.25 -7.32 -12.04
CA VAL A 144 0.61 -6.17 -11.40
C VAL A 144 1.47 -4.92 -11.53
N GLU A 145 0.80 -3.78 -11.65
CA GLU A 145 1.38 -2.47 -11.47
C GLU A 145 1.09 -2.00 -10.03
N ILE A 146 2.14 -1.62 -9.31
CA ILE A 146 2.04 -1.01 -7.98
C ILE A 146 2.49 0.44 -8.10
N VAL A 147 1.62 1.36 -7.71
CA VAL A 147 1.94 2.78 -7.57
C VAL A 147 1.72 3.15 -6.11
N GLY A 148 2.76 3.63 -5.43
CA GLY A 148 2.71 3.94 -3.99
C GLY A 148 3.58 5.12 -3.60
N TYR A 149 3.30 5.72 -2.44
CA TYR A 149 4.02 6.90 -1.95
C TYR A 149 4.69 6.59 -0.62
N ALA A 150 6.02 6.56 -0.58
CA ALA A 150 6.72 6.39 0.69
C ALA A 150 6.60 7.66 1.56
N TYR A 151 6.65 7.49 2.88
CA TYR A 151 6.45 8.57 3.85
C TYR A 151 7.35 9.77 3.56
N GLY A 152 6.74 10.95 3.40
CA GLY A 152 7.45 12.20 3.12
C GLY A 152 8.08 12.30 1.72
N GLU A 153 8.02 11.24 0.89
CA GLU A 153 8.42 11.34 -0.51
C GLU A 153 7.39 12.13 -1.31
N GLN A 154 7.89 13.01 -2.18
CA GLN A 154 7.02 13.93 -2.90
C GLN A 154 6.54 13.35 -4.24
N ARG A 155 7.07 12.19 -4.66
CA ARG A 155 6.73 11.50 -5.90
C ARG A 155 6.32 10.07 -5.59
N ALA A 156 5.49 9.50 -6.46
CA ALA A 156 5.17 8.09 -6.38
C ALA A 156 6.39 7.24 -6.74
N ARG A 157 6.39 6.00 -6.26
CA ARG A 157 7.18 4.90 -6.82
C ARG A 157 6.27 3.98 -7.61
N HIS A 158 6.79 3.49 -8.71
CA HIS A 158 6.13 2.53 -9.58
C HIS A 158 6.97 1.26 -9.66
N CYS A 159 6.33 0.12 -9.46
CA CYS A 159 6.96 -1.18 -9.54
C CYS A 159 6.05 -2.15 -10.29
N SER A 160 6.63 -2.96 -11.17
CA SER A 160 5.90 -3.93 -12.00
C SER A 160 6.60 -5.28 -11.91
N SER A 161 5.87 -6.32 -11.47
CA SER A 161 6.40 -7.68 -11.38
C SER A 161 5.27 -8.70 -11.31
N MET A 162 5.63 -9.97 -11.42
CA MET A 162 4.72 -11.10 -11.26
C MET A 162 4.54 -11.41 -9.76
N THR A 163 3.30 -11.58 -9.32
CA THR A 163 2.98 -12.01 -7.96
C THR A 163 3.12 -13.53 -7.78
N TYR A 164 3.21 -13.99 -6.54
CA TYR A 164 3.25 -15.42 -6.20
C TYR A 164 2.37 -15.75 -4.98
N GLU A 165 2.07 -17.04 -4.77
CA GLU A 165 1.38 -17.50 -3.57
C GLU A 165 2.33 -17.48 -2.36
N ALA A 166 2.12 -16.53 -1.46
CA ALA A 166 2.85 -16.45 -0.22
C ALA A 166 2.23 -17.35 0.86
N LYS A 167 2.90 -17.44 2.01
CA LYS A 167 2.37 -18.21 3.15
C LYS A 167 1.02 -17.66 3.61
N ARG A 168 0.24 -18.52 4.27
CA ARG A 168 -1.08 -18.17 4.84
C ARG A 168 -2.12 -17.71 3.81
N GLY A 169 -1.95 -18.10 2.54
CA GLY A 169 -2.87 -17.77 1.47
C GLY A 169 -2.84 -16.29 1.05
N GLN A 170 -1.76 -15.58 1.38
CA GLN A 170 -1.53 -14.22 0.94
C GLN A 170 -0.87 -14.18 -0.45
N MET A 171 -0.82 -13.00 -1.05
CA MET A 171 -0.03 -12.75 -2.25
C MET A 171 1.31 -12.11 -1.85
N GLY A 172 2.38 -12.46 -2.57
CA GLY A 172 3.69 -11.85 -2.42
C GLY A 172 4.20 -11.32 -3.75
N ILE A 173 5.10 -10.34 -3.71
CA ILE A 173 5.78 -9.80 -4.88
C ILE A 173 7.22 -9.40 -4.52
N GLU A 174 8.17 -9.69 -5.40
CA GLU A 174 9.55 -9.22 -5.29
C GLU A 174 9.76 -8.00 -6.20
N CYS A 175 9.54 -6.81 -5.64
CA CYS A 175 9.61 -5.53 -6.34
C CYS A 175 9.85 -4.40 -5.32
N GLY A 176 10.87 -3.56 -5.52
CA GLY A 176 11.19 -2.50 -4.55
C GLY A 176 12.31 -1.56 -4.97
N PRO A 177 12.63 -0.53 -4.16
CA PRO A 177 12.16 -0.35 -2.79
C PRO A 177 10.73 0.23 -2.71
N LEU A 178 9.86 -0.43 -1.95
CA LEU A 178 8.54 0.00 -1.52
C LEU A 178 8.56 0.13 0.00
N GLN A 179 8.80 1.34 0.48
CA GLN A 179 9.09 1.63 1.89
C GLN A 179 7.83 1.98 2.68
N SER A 180 7.96 2.17 3.99
CA SER A 180 6.91 2.73 4.85
C SER A 180 6.23 3.94 4.19
N GLY A 181 4.90 3.98 4.23
CA GLY A 181 4.07 4.93 3.48
C GLY A 181 3.43 4.34 2.23
N THR A 182 4.09 3.37 1.59
CA THR A 182 3.50 2.68 0.43
C THR A 182 2.35 1.74 0.82
N SER A 183 2.17 1.47 2.11
CA SER A 183 0.99 0.82 2.70
C SER A 183 -0.32 1.26 2.07
N GLY A 184 -1.16 0.31 1.68
CA GLY A 184 -2.43 0.54 0.99
C GLY A 184 -2.31 0.84 -0.51
N ALA A 185 -1.10 0.89 -1.07
CA ALA A 185 -0.90 1.01 -2.52
C ALA A 185 -1.53 -0.19 -3.24
N PRO A 186 -2.34 0.04 -4.29
CA PRO A 186 -3.04 -1.04 -4.96
C PRO A 186 -2.09 -1.92 -5.78
N TRP A 187 -2.41 -3.21 -5.83
CA TRP A 187 -1.87 -4.15 -6.81
C TRP A 187 -2.83 -4.19 -7.99
N ILE A 188 -2.46 -3.55 -9.10
CA ILE A 188 -3.35 -3.36 -10.25
C ILE A 188 -2.99 -4.36 -11.35
N ALA A 189 -3.82 -5.39 -11.51
CA ALA A 189 -3.78 -6.29 -12.67
C ALA A 189 -4.53 -5.68 -13.87
N ASN A 190 -4.31 -6.22 -15.07
CA ASN A 190 -5.00 -5.79 -16.29
C ASN A 190 -4.97 -4.26 -16.51
N TYR A 191 -3.86 -3.62 -16.14
CA TYR A 191 -3.73 -2.17 -16.22
C TYR A 191 -3.76 -1.71 -17.68
N ASN A 192 -4.67 -0.79 -17.97
CA ASN A 192 -4.77 -0.13 -19.27
C ASN A 192 -4.10 1.25 -19.18
N PRO A 193 -2.96 1.47 -19.87
CA PRO A 193 -2.23 2.72 -19.81
C PRO A 193 -2.97 3.90 -20.46
N THR A 194 -3.92 3.66 -21.36
CA THR A 194 -4.74 4.70 -21.97
C THR A 194 -5.78 5.24 -21.00
N THR A 195 -6.50 4.36 -20.30
CA THR A 195 -7.49 4.78 -19.29
C THR A 195 -6.87 5.06 -17.93
N ARG A 196 -5.63 4.62 -17.72
CA ARG A 196 -4.89 4.65 -16.45
C ARG A 196 -5.65 3.98 -15.30
N ARG A 197 -6.25 2.82 -15.59
CA ARG A 197 -7.07 2.02 -14.67
C ARG A 197 -6.89 0.54 -14.93
N GLY A 198 -7.24 -0.28 -13.94
CA GLY A 198 -7.25 -1.73 -14.08
C GLY A 198 -8.08 -2.41 -13.00
N ASP A 199 -7.74 -3.65 -12.72
CA ASP A 199 -8.33 -4.48 -11.68
C ASP A 199 -7.47 -4.40 -10.42
N VAL A 200 -8.00 -3.83 -9.34
CA VAL A 200 -7.38 -3.87 -8.01
C VAL A 200 -7.67 -5.24 -7.40
N ILE A 201 -6.62 -6.05 -7.25
CA ILE A 201 -6.70 -7.44 -6.75
C ILE A 201 -6.17 -7.59 -5.32
N GLY A 202 -5.52 -6.56 -4.80
CA GLY A 202 -4.86 -6.49 -3.50
C GLY A 202 -4.34 -5.08 -3.23
N ASP A 203 -3.82 -4.87 -2.04
CA ASP A 203 -3.09 -3.69 -1.59
C ASP A 203 -1.82 -4.08 -0.81
N ILE A 204 -0.82 -3.18 -0.72
CA ILE A 204 0.34 -3.39 0.16
C ILE A 204 -0.16 -3.43 1.60
N GLY A 205 -0.10 -4.61 2.20
CA GLY A 205 -0.61 -4.88 3.54
C GLY A 205 -0.40 -6.35 3.90
N GLY A 206 -1.14 -6.81 4.90
CA GLY A 206 -1.17 -8.22 5.25
C GLY A 206 0.04 -8.63 6.07
N TRP A 207 0.77 -9.67 5.63
CA TRP A 207 1.87 -10.27 6.40
C TRP A 207 2.86 -9.20 6.83
N HIS A 208 3.01 -9.01 8.14
CA HIS A 208 3.79 -7.90 8.70
C HIS A 208 3.48 -6.53 8.07
N THR A 209 2.20 -6.18 7.93
CA THR A 209 1.75 -4.87 7.42
C THR A 209 2.30 -4.52 6.03
N GLY A 210 2.51 -5.53 5.19
CA GLY A 210 3.09 -5.34 3.85
C GLY A 210 4.52 -5.85 3.73
N GLY A 211 5.16 -6.30 4.81
CA GLY A 211 6.48 -6.92 4.78
C GLY A 211 7.50 -6.23 5.68
N CYS A 212 8.69 -6.82 5.76
CA CYS A 212 9.82 -6.31 6.57
C CYS A 212 11.05 -5.96 5.72
N ASP A 213 10.95 -6.11 4.40
CA ASP A 213 11.99 -5.85 3.41
C ASP A 213 11.39 -4.96 2.34
N ASP A 214 12.09 -3.88 1.97
CA ASP A 214 11.57 -2.93 0.99
C ASP A 214 11.41 -3.55 -0.41
N TYR A 215 11.96 -4.74 -0.67
CA TYR A 215 11.90 -5.43 -1.97
C TYR A 215 10.97 -6.65 -1.97
N GLU A 216 10.40 -7.05 -0.84
CA GLU A 216 9.47 -8.17 -0.74
C GLU A 216 8.23 -7.70 0.00
N THR A 217 7.16 -7.42 -0.75
CA THR A 217 5.90 -6.93 -0.18
C THR A 217 4.77 -7.94 -0.30
N PHE A 218 3.81 -7.83 0.60
CA PHE A 218 2.67 -8.74 0.71
C PHE A 218 1.34 -8.03 0.52
N SER A 219 0.31 -8.83 0.26
CA SER A 219 -1.07 -8.39 0.20
C SER A 219 -2.01 -9.46 0.76
N PRO A 220 -3.04 -9.08 1.54
CA PRO A 220 -4.15 -9.97 1.85
C PRO A 220 -4.82 -10.41 0.55
N LYS A 221 -5.15 -11.69 0.42
CA LYS A 221 -5.93 -12.15 -0.73
C LYS A 221 -7.36 -11.62 -0.64
N PHE A 222 -7.74 -10.75 -1.56
CA PHE A 222 -9.10 -10.22 -1.60
C PHE A 222 -10.11 -11.34 -1.82
N SER A 223 -11.10 -11.38 -0.93
CA SER A 223 -12.02 -12.51 -0.80
C SER A 223 -13.46 -12.04 -0.65
N GLN A 224 -14.36 -12.95 -0.30
CA GLN A 224 -15.73 -12.59 0.03
C GLN A 224 -15.81 -11.59 1.20
N ALA A 225 -14.83 -11.59 2.13
CA ALA A 225 -14.76 -10.60 3.20
C ALA A 225 -14.58 -9.18 2.63
N THR A 226 -13.68 -9.01 1.65
CA THR A 226 -13.45 -7.75 0.94
C THR A 226 -14.72 -7.27 0.24
N LYS A 227 -15.40 -8.15 -0.50
CA LYS A 227 -16.66 -7.82 -1.19
C LYS A 227 -17.76 -7.41 -0.22
N THR A 228 -17.90 -8.10 0.92
CA THR A 228 -18.89 -7.77 1.94
C THR A 228 -18.64 -6.37 2.50
N LEU A 229 -17.37 -6.04 2.78
CA LEU A 229 -16.99 -4.73 3.31
C LEU A 229 -17.15 -3.61 2.28
N TYR A 230 -16.71 -3.83 1.04
CA TYR A 230 -16.95 -2.91 -0.08
C TYR A 230 -18.44 -2.62 -0.26
N ASN A 231 -19.29 -3.66 -0.26
CA ASN A 231 -20.73 -3.48 -0.39
C ASN A 231 -21.33 -2.69 0.78
N ARG A 232 -20.77 -2.81 2.00
CA ARG A 232 -21.15 -1.97 3.14
C ARG A 232 -20.78 -0.51 2.88
N ALA A 233 -19.54 -0.25 2.47
CA ALA A 233 -19.07 1.09 2.16
C ALA A 233 -19.90 1.76 1.06
N VAL A 234 -20.21 1.06 -0.03
CA VAL A 234 -21.04 1.55 -1.14
C VAL A 234 -22.50 1.81 -0.74
N ARG A 235 -23.06 1.00 0.18
CA ARG A 235 -24.40 1.28 0.72
C ARG A 235 -24.41 2.55 1.59
N GLY A 236 -23.26 2.94 2.14
CA GLY A 236 -23.14 4.00 3.12
C GLY A 236 -23.70 3.59 4.48
N GLY A 237 -23.72 4.56 5.41
CA GLY A 237 -24.16 4.38 6.79
C GLY A 237 -23.09 4.81 7.79
N SER A 238 -23.25 4.40 9.04
CA SER A 238 -22.25 4.65 10.08
C SER A 238 -20.95 3.90 9.76
N GLY A 239 -19.84 4.64 9.82
CA GLY A 239 -18.49 4.10 9.80
C GLY A 239 -18.17 3.31 11.08
N ASP A 240 -16.97 2.75 11.11
CA ASP A 240 -16.44 2.04 12.27
C ASP A 240 -15.48 2.94 13.06
N ASP A 241 -15.50 2.84 14.38
CA ASP A 241 -14.37 3.29 15.20
C ASP A 241 -13.24 2.25 15.05
N VAL A 242 -12.04 2.70 14.72
CA VAL A 242 -10.87 1.82 14.59
C VAL A 242 -10.04 1.94 15.85
N GLU A 243 -9.86 0.82 16.57
CA GLU A 243 -8.98 0.79 17.76
C GLU A 243 -7.50 1.04 17.41
N GLY A 244 -7.16 0.89 16.12
CA GLY A 244 -5.95 1.43 15.51
C GLY A 244 -4.71 0.56 15.59
N GLY A 245 -3.78 0.81 14.66
CA GLY A 245 -2.35 0.48 14.76
C GLY A 245 -2.00 -1.02 14.79
N ALA A 246 -1.51 -1.56 13.68
CA ALA A 246 -0.90 -2.88 13.71
C ALA A 246 0.43 -2.85 14.49
N PRO A 247 0.72 -3.85 15.35
CA PRO A 247 2.05 -3.97 15.92
C PRO A 247 3.07 -4.24 14.82
N GLU A 248 4.17 -3.49 14.81
CA GLU A 248 5.33 -3.76 13.96
C GLU A 248 5.90 -5.14 14.32
N ASN A 249 5.50 -6.16 13.57
CA ASN A 249 5.82 -7.55 13.89
C ASN A 249 7.14 -8.03 13.25
N CYS A 250 7.97 -7.12 12.72
CA CYS A 250 9.22 -7.45 12.04
C CYS A 250 10.35 -7.96 12.97
N GLY A 251 10.10 -8.06 14.28
CA GLY A 251 11.04 -8.59 15.28
C GLY A 251 11.16 -10.12 15.31
N ALA A 252 12.23 -10.62 14.68
CA ALA A 252 12.85 -11.97 14.66
C ALA A 252 13.10 -12.52 13.23
N ALA A 253 12.44 -11.98 12.21
CA ALA A 253 12.64 -12.37 10.80
C ALA A 253 14.00 -11.89 10.25
N PHE A 254 14.49 -10.73 10.69
CA PHE A 254 15.79 -10.16 10.27
C PHE A 254 17.00 -10.98 10.76
N ASN A 255 16.92 -11.55 11.97
CA ASN A 255 18.00 -12.35 12.58
C ASN A 255 18.19 -13.75 11.98
N LYS A 256 17.33 -14.18 11.04
CA LYS A 256 17.42 -15.50 10.42
C LYS A 256 18.04 -15.46 9.01
N LYS A 257 18.04 -14.31 8.33
CA LYS A 257 18.63 -14.13 6.98
C LYS A 257 20.10 -13.64 7.03
N ILE A 258 20.55 -13.00 8.11
CA ILE A 258 21.97 -12.64 8.29
C ILE A 258 22.64 -13.68 9.18
N GLY A 259 23.38 -14.59 8.56
CA GLY A 259 24.29 -15.48 9.28
C GLY A 259 25.21 -14.67 10.21
N LYS A 260 25.27 -15.09 11.47
CA LYS A 260 26.14 -14.62 12.56
C LYS A 260 27.36 -13.82 12.07
N THR A 261 27.24 -12.50 12.02
CA THR A 261 28.41 -11.63 12.11
C THR A 261 28.06 -10.51 13.07
N ARG A 262 28.58 -10.61 14.30
CA ARG A 262 28.49 -9.55 15.29
C ARG A 262 29.25 -8.35 14.75
N VAL A 263 28.54 -7.27 14.42
CA VAL A 263 29.13 -5.93 14.39
C VAL A 263 28.43 -5.13 15.46
N GLY A 264 29.17 -4.82 16.53
CA GLY A 264 28.67 -4.06 17.66
C GLY A 264 28.40 -2.61 17.24
N PHE A 265 27.22 -2.09 17.60
CA PHE A 265 26.94 -0.67 17.54
C PHE A 265 27.63 0.05 18.72
N PRO A 266 28.30 1.18 18.51
CA PRO A 266 28.80 2.00 19.61
C PRO A 266 27.62 2.66 20.34
N LYS A 267 27.68 2.65 21.67
CA LYS A 267 26.74 3.37 22.56
C LYS A 267 26.78 4.86 22.23
N VAL A 268 25.65 5.43 21.82
CA VAL A 268 25.46 6.88 21.76
C VAL A 268 25.25 7.38 23.20
N LEU A 269 26.17 8.22 23.66
CA LEU A 269 26.12 8.93 24.94
C LEU A 269 24.90 9.87 25.00
N GLY A 270 24.25 9.88 26.15
CA GLY A 270 22.94 10.50 26.37
C GLY A 270 22.90 12.03 26.26
N LEU A 271 21.73 12.53 25.89
CA LEU A 271 21.33 13.92 26.06
C LEU A 271 20.50 14.08 27.35
N PRO A 272 20.67 15.19 28.09
CA PRO A 272 20.14 15.33 29.45
C PRO A 272 18.62 15.57 29.50
N LYS A 273 18.02 15.03 30.57
CA LYS A 273 16.60 15.16 30.93
C LYS A 273 16.23 16.63 31.17
N VAL A 274 15.21 17.11 30.47
CA VAL A 274 14.47 18.33 30.83
C VAL A 274 13.60 18.01 32.05
N ILE A 275 13.82 18.72 33.15
CA ILE A 275 13.05 18.63 34.39
C ILE A 275 11.80 19.51 34.24
N LYS A 276 10.62 18.96 34.60
CA LYS A 276 9.35 19.68 34.77
C LYS A 276 9.16 20.10 36.24
N GLY A 277 8.56 21.28 36.45
CA GLY A 277 8.06 21.84 37.73
C GLY A 277 8.93 23.01 38.19
N ILE A 278 8.45 24.23 38.38
CA ILE A 278 7.18 24.74 38.95
C ILE A 278 6.64 25.89 38.09
#